data_AF-A0A328SG38-F1
#
_entry.id   AF-A0A328SG38-F1
#
_cell.length_a   1.000
_cell.length_b   1.000
_cell.length_c   1.000
_cell.angle_alpha   90.00
_cell.angle_beta   90.00
_cell.angle_gamma   90.00
#
_symmetry.space_group_name_H-M   'P 1'
#
loop_
_entity.id
_entity.type
_entity.pdbx_description
1 polymer ?
#
loop_
_entity_poly.entity_id
_entity_poly.type
_entity_poly.pdbx_seq_one_letter_code
_entity_poly.pdbx_strand_id
1 'polypeptide(L)'
;MSEALVTQSEKFLKKIQHKPVIAEGIENIESFLDIYTYLKTNLIQLQNLRNKMEIRGFTSPYGALKRYGKIGGNNNNPEIIPDDAHDQSRHAQYFRIKASNKKNILDQVKSAIASHKIAIGHLEEYATITCKKCGQKYKKNTIENILEFDDDYKITNIHCDCSSEDFEFETNNSGICRLELIKYLPLGGEYLLKRSQLTKYSIEAYRTIIKVMKQEKRGLVKSVTVIAKVKDEKTGKWISKKANIDYADESNYELELRKRYGSNVRIELLQFNHKKPSLINDKYVQNALAIAYLQYSENIVNQNIDEIIPLHIRNMEKINTYRKLIEEARCDASKLAREAEERIELEEELKYIKLKKNNLMNKDRVLDRELREDIEKKISIKKHFYMETPKTLLLWDIFKYYLTTTESRRNNYSGPFPNLRPNLDSNQVKVFEYVFPKDVVNLLKDHDENIDSLNNMKESIQYKSELENKIKNLHLKSNQEAIGAIAINNKCDLSLNKSAQLLHVDPKEAVKEKNAINKIEKPTTKKAKKFLELINK
;
A
#
# COMPACT_ATOMS: atom_id res chain seq x y z
N MET A 1 -0.35 17.85 30.48
CA MET A 1 0.83 17.60 29.62
C MET A 1 0.64 16.58 28.49
N SER A 2 0.03 15.39 28.70
CA SER A 2 -0.19 14.44 27.59
C SER A 2 -1.27 14.88 26.59
N GLU A 3 -2.29 15.63 27.04
CA GLU A 3 -3.32 16.24 26.18
C GLU A 3 -2.78 17.36 25.31
N ALA A 4 -1.90 18.21 25.83
CA ALA A 4 -1.25 19.26 25.05
C ALA A 4 -0.50 18.69 23.83
N LEU A 5 0.13 17.52 23.97
CA LEU A 5 0.81 16.85 22.86
C LEU A 5 -0.19 16.28 21.83
N VAL A 6 -1.33 15.75 22.29
CA VAL A 6 -2.42 15.32 21.41
C VAL A 6 -2.93 16.50 20.59
N THR A 7 -3.26 17.62 21.23
CA THR A 7 -3.75 18.82 20.55
C THR A 7 -2.70 19.44 19.62
N GLN A 8 -1.42 19.49 20.02
CA GLN A 8 -0.33 19.96 19.16
C GLN A 8 -0.20 19.10 17.89
N SER A 9 -0.30 17.77 18.06
CA SER A 9 -0.17 16.83 16.95
C SER A 9 -1.38 16.92 16.02
N GLU A 10 -2.60 17.04 16.55
CA GLU A 10 -3.81 17.27 15.75
C GLU A 10 -3.73 18.55 14.93
N LYS A 11 -3.29 19.66 15.54
CA LYS A 11 -3.10 20.93 14.82
C LYS A 11 -2.09 20.79 13.68
N PHE A 12 -0.99 20.09 13.93
CA PHE A 12 0.04 19.86 12.92
C PHE A 12 -0.46 18.97 11.76
N LEU A 13 -1.11 17.85 12.08
CA LEU A 13 -1.69 16.95 11.07
C LEU A 13 -2.76 17.65 10.22
N LYS A 14 -3.63 18.46 10.84
CA LYS A 14 -4.62 19.28 10.10
C LYS A 14 -3.95 20.31 9.19
N LYS A 15 -2.86 20.95 9.62
CA LYS A 15 -2.11 21.90 8.78
C LYS A 15 -1.58 21.22 7.52
N ILE A 16 -1.08 20.00 7.63
CA ILE A 16 -0.63 19.21 6.47
C ILE A 16 -1.82 18.84 5.58
N GLN A 17 -2.93 18.40 6.18
CA GLN A 17 -4.13 18.01 5.45
C GLN A 17 -4.72 19.15 4.60
N HIS A 18 -4.65 20.40 5.07
CA HIS A 18 -5.18 21.56 4.35
C HIS A 18 -4.28 22.07 3.21
N LYS A 19 -3.03 21.60 3.11
CA LYS A 19 -2.10 21.98 2.04
C LYS A 19 -1.88 20.79 1.10
N PRO A 20 -2.74 20.56 0.10
CA PRO A 20 -2.54 19.49 -0.86
C PRO A 20 -1.24 19.72 -1.64
N VAL A 21 -0.46 18.65 -1.80
CA VAL A 21 0.77 18.67 -2.60
C VAL A 21 0.42 18.15 -3.98
N ILE A 22 0.54 19.01 -4.99
CA ILE A 22 0.39 18.65 -6.40
C ILE A 22 1.80 18.65 -6.97
N ALA A 23 2.25 17.47 -7.40
CA ALA A 23 3.58 17.26 -7.98
C ALA A 23 3.50 16.99 -9.50
N GLU A 24 2.31 17.13 -10.10
CA GLU A 24 2.11 16.98 -11.54
C GLU A 24 2.74 18.19 -12.26
N GLY A 25 3.61 17.95 -13.25
CA GLY A 25 4.24 19.01 -14.03
C GLY A 25 5.48 19.67 -13.42
N ILE A 26 6.25 18.96 -12.58
CA ILE A 26 7.53 19.48 -12.09
C ILE A 26 8.55 19.51 -13.25
N GLU A 27 8.74 20.69 -13.83
CA GLU A 27 9.76 20.98 -14.85
C GLU A 27 10.95 21.78 -14.27
N ASN A 28 10.72 22.53 -13.19
CA ASN A 28 11.69 23.47 -12.62
C ASN A 28 12.32 22.95 -11.31
N ILE A 29 13.60 23.26 -11.12
CA ILE A 29 14.39 22.94 -9.91
C ILE A 29 13.74 23.51 -8.65
N GLU A 30 13.33 24.78 -8.70
CA GLU A 30 12.77 25.48 -7.55
C GLU A 30 11.49 24.80 -7.06
N SER A 31 10.57 24.49 -7.98
CA SER A 31 9.32 23.78 -7.65
C SER A 31 9.58 22.38 -7.10
N PHE A 32 10.58 21.66 -7.64
CA PHE A 32 11.00 20.37 -7.10
C PHE A 32 11.50 20.50 -5.66
N LEU A 33 12.41 21.45 -5.43
CA LEU A 33 13.02 21.68 -4.13
C LEU A 33 11.97 22.14 -3.11
N ASP A 34 11.06 23.04 -3.47
CA ASP A 34 9.98 23.50 -2.57
C ASP A 34 9.10 22.33 -2.08
N ILE A 35 8.73 21.42 -2.98
CA ILE A 35 7.92 20.25 -2.63
C ILE A 35 8.75 19.27 -1.78
N TYR A 36 9.99 19.01 -2.19
CA TYR A 36 10.88 18.08 -1.50
C TYR A 36 11.22 18.55 -0.07
N THR A 37 11.58 19.83 0.07
CA THR A 37 11.87 20.49 1.35
C THR A 37 10.64 20.46 2.26
N TYR A 38 9.46 20.82 1.76
CA TYR A 38 8.21 20.74 2.52
C TYR A 38 7.95 19.34 3.06
N LEU A 39 8.10 18.30 2.23
CA LEU A 39 7.86 16.92 2.63
C LEU A 39 8.91 16.43 3.65
N LYS A 40 10.19 16.80 3.49
CA LYS A 40 11.27 16.41 4.40
C LYS A 40 11.15 17.09 5.76
N THR A 41 10.91 18.40 5.81
CA THR A 41 10.70 19.12 7.08
C THR A 41 9.52 18.53 7.85
N ASN A 42 8.41 18.24 7.16
CA ASN A 42 7.26 17.58 7.78
C ASN A 42 7.61 16.18 8.29
N LEU A 43 8.36 15.39 7.52
CA LEU A 43 8.78 14.05 7.91
C LEU A 43 9.61 14.07 9.21
N ILE A 44 10.57 14.98 9.33
CA ILE A 44 11.41 15.14 10.53
C ILE A 44 10.55 15.51 11.73
N GLN A 45 9.65 16.50 11.58
CA GLN A 45 8.75 16.91 12.65
C GLN A 45 7.81 15.77 13.08
N LEU A 46 7.28 14.98 12.14
CA LEU A 46 6.44 13.81 12.45
C LEU A 46 7.23 12.72 13.19
N GLN A 47 8.49 12.46 12.81
CA GLN A 47 9.34 11.50 13.51
C GLN A 47 9.64 11.96 14.95
N ASN A 48 9.92 13.24 15.14
CA ASN A 48 10.11 13.84 16.46
C ASN A 48 8.84 13.74 17.32
N LEU A 49 7.66 14.00 16.74
CA LEU A 49 6.37 13.82 17.43
C LEU A 49 6.15 12.35 17.82
N ARG A 50 6.41 11.41 16.91
CA ARG A 50 6.31 9.97 17.20
C ARG A 50 7.21 9.58 18.38
N ASN A 51 8.47 9.99 18.36
CA ASN A 51 9.43 9.67 19.42
C ASN A 51 8.97 10.27 20.77
N LYS A 52 8.51 11.53 20.78
CA LYS A 52 7.92 12.18 21.98
C LYS A 52 6.68 11.43 22.51
N MET A 53 5.83 10.90 21.63
CA MET A 53 4.67 10.10 22.02
C MET A 53 5.04 8.72 22.57
N GLU A 54 6.04 8.07 21.98
CA GLU A 54 6.53 6.76 22.41
C GLU A 54 7.17 6.85 23.81
N ILE A 55 8.01 7.87 24.05
CA ILE A 55 8.59 8.15 25.38
C ILE A 55 7.49 8.37 26.43
N ARG A 56 6.38 9.02 26.05
CA ARG A 56 5.22 9.26 26.94
C ARG A 56 4.27 8.06 27.07
N GLY A 57 4.62 6.89 26.54
CA GLY A 57 3.89 5.65 26.72
C GLY A 57 2.61 5.51 25.88
N PHE A 58 2.49 6.23 24.76
CA PHE A 58 1.32 6.13 23.86
C PHE A 58 1.19 4.75 23.19
N THR A 59 2.23 3.92 23.24
CA THR A 59 2.23 2.52 22.77
C THR A 59 1.34 1.61 23.62
N SER A 60 1.12 1.95 24.90
CA SER A 60 0.34 1.16 25.86
C SER A 60 -0.77 2.00 26.53
N PRO A 61 -1.67 2.63 25.76
CA PRO A 61 -2.53 3.70 26.28
C PRO A 61 -3.59 3.20 27.27
N TYR A 62 -3.90 1.89 27.24
CA TYR A 62 -4.86 1.24 28.15
C TYR A 62 -4.21 0.63 29.42
N GLY A 63 -2.91 0.83 29.65
CA GLY A 63 -2.21 0.27 30.82
C GLY A 63 -2.82 0.71 32.16
N ALA A 64 -3.30 1.95 32.24
CA ALA A 64 -3.95 2.50 33.44
C ALA A 64 -5.31 1.85 33.75
N LEU A 65 -6.07 1.45 32.73
CA LEU A 65 -7.39 0.81 32.89
C LEU A 65 -7.31 -0.59 33.52
N LYS A 66 -6.15 -1.26 33.43
CA LYS A 66 -5.93 -2.56 34.13
C LYS A 66 -5.97 -2.44 35.65
N ARG A 67 -5.76 -1.23 36.21
CA ARG A 67 -5.86 -0.99 37.66
C ARG A 67 -7.30 -0.89 38.14
N TYR A 68 -8.21 -0.40 37.29
CA TYR A 68 -9.63 -0.24 37.60
C TYR A 68 -10.48 -1.46 37.21
N GLY A 69 -10.01 -2.28 36.25
CA GLY A 69 -10.74 -3.48 35.80
C GLY A 69 -10.57 -4.74 36.67
N LYS A 70 -9.78 -4.69 37.75
CA LYS A 70 -9.64 -5.79 38.72
C LYS A 70 -10.44 -5.50 40.00
N ILE A 71 -11.75 -5.30 39.86
CA ILE A 71 -12.70 -5.36 40.99
C ILE A 71 -13.81 -6.33 40.56
N GLY A 72 -13.45 -7.60 40.46
CA GLY A 72 -14.37 -8.66 40.02
C GLY A 72 -13.84 -10.06 40.35
N GLY A 73 -12.99 -10.19 41.36
CA GLY A 73 -12.40 -11.48 41.71
C GLY A 73 -11.53 -11.56 42.97
N ASN A 74 -11.42 -10.49 43.76
CA ASN A 74 -10.82 -10.56 45.08
C ASN A 74 -11.85 -10.07 46.10
N ASN A 75 -12.29 -10.98 46.98
CA ASN A 75 -13.10 -10.69 48.14
C ASN A 75 -12.31 -9.79 49.10
N ASN A 76 -12.40 -8.48 48.92
CA ASN A 76 -12.23 -7.48 49.96
C ASN A 76 -13.06 -6.27 49.54
N ASN A 77 -14.34 -6.30 49.90
CA ASN A 77 -15.21 -5.13 49.88
C ASN A 77 -14.65 -4.09 50.85
N PRO A 78 -14.43 -2.84 50.44
CA PRO A 78 -15.21 -1.74 50.98
C PRO A 78 -16.55 -1.70 50.22
N GLU A 79 -17.64 -1.52 50.95
CA GLU A 79 -19.00 -1.41 50.41
C GLU A 79 -19.04 -0.45 49.21
N ILE A 80 -19.52 -0.95 48.07
CA ILE A 80 -19.76 -0.12 46.89
C ILE A 80 -21.05 0.64 47.15
N ILE A 81 -20.95 1.93 47.47
CA ILE A 81 -22.08 2.85 47.43
C ILE A 81 -22.56 2.90 45.97
N PRO A 82 -23.87 2.72 45.66
CA PRO A 82 -24.38 2.69 44.30
C PRO A 82 -23.99 3.89 43.42
N ASP A 83 -23.77 5.07 44.02
CA ASP A 83 -23.27 6.28 43.32
C ASP A 83 -21.82 6.14 42.83
N ASP A 84 -20.94 5.48 43.59
CA ASP A 84 -19.54 5.26 43.21
C ASP A 84 -19.40 4.32 42.01
N ALA A 85 -20.33 3.38 41.82
CA ALA A 85 -20.30 2.49 40.65
C ALA A 85 -20.58 3.24 39.34
N HIS A 86 -21.49 4.22 39.38
CA HIS A 86 -21.82 5.06 38.23
C HIS A 86 -20.65 6.00 37.90
N ASP A 87 -20.02 6.58 38.92
CA ASP A 87 -18.84 7.43 38.76
C ASP A 87 -17.61 6.65 38.31
N GLN A 88 -17.36 5.45 38.85
CA GLN A 88 -16.31 4.56 38.36
C GLN A 88 -16.52 4.16 36.89
N SER A 89 -17.76 3.94 36.47
CA SER A 89 -18.11 3.66 35.07
C SER A 89 -17.83 4.87 34.16
N ARG A 90 -18.25 6.07 34.58
CA ARG A 90 -17.96 7.34 33.87
C ARG A 90 -16.46 7.60 33.78
N HIS A 91 -15.72 7.41 34.87
CA HIS A 91 -14.26 7.54 34.89
C HIS A 91 -13.59 6.51 33.97
N ALA A 92 -14.01 5.25 34.00
CA ALA A 92 -13.50 4.22 33.10
C ALA A 92 -13.78 4.56 31.62
N GLN A 93 -14.96 5.07 31.31
CA GLN A 93 -15.32 5.53 29.96
C GLN A 93 -14.44 6.71 29.53
N TYR A 94 -14.23 7.70 30.40
CA TYR A 94 -13.35 8.84 30.16
C TYR A 94 -11.90 8.41 29.89
N PHE A 95 -11.34 7.49 30.69
CA PHE A 95 -10.00 6.95 30.44
C PHE A 95 -9.93 6.13 29.15
N ARG A 96 -11.00 5.40 28.77
CA ARG A 96 -11.08 4.69 27.48
C ARG A 96 -11.08 5.67 26.30
N ILE A 97 -11.84 6.77 26.39
CA ILE A 97 -11.86 7.82 25.36
C ILE A 97 -10.47 8.43 25.20
N LYS A 98 -9.82 8.82 26.32
CA LYS A 98 -8.44 9.33 26.28
C LYS A 98 -7.45 8.33 25.70
N ALA A 99 -7.52 7.07 26.09
CA ALA A 99 -6.65 6.03 25.57
C ALA A 99 -6.87 5.79 24.07
N SER A 100 -8.13 5.82 23.62
CA SER A 100 -8.50 5.73 22.21
C SER A 100 -7.92 6.90 21.42
N ASN A 101 -8.08 8.14 21.90
CA ASN A 101 -7.56 9.33 21.22
C ASN A 101 -6.03 9.28 21.10
N LYS A 102 -5.32 8.91 22.17
CA LYS A 102 -3.86 8.71 22.13
C LYS A 102 -3.43 7.68 21.08
N LYS A 103 -4.15 6.56 21.01
CA LYS A 103 -3.89 5.51 20.02
C LYS A 103 -4.14 6.02 18.60
N ASN A 104 -5.26 6.70 18.37
CA ASN A 104 -5.66 7.20 17.06
C ASN A 104 -4.67 8.24 16.53
N ILE A 105 -4.22 9.18 17.37
CA ILE A 105 -3.22 10.18 16.95
C ILE A 105 -1.88 9.53 16.64
N LEU A 106 -1.41 8.58 17.47
CA LEU A 106 -0.18 7.85 17.16
C LEU A 106 -0.30 7.07 15.84
N ASP A 107 -1.46 6.47 15.58
CA ASP A 107 -1.76 5.75 14.35
C ASP A 107 -1.77 6.68 13.12
N GLN A 108 -2.35 7.88 13.25
CA GLN A 108 -2.32 8.93 12.22
C GLN A 108 -0.91 9.42 11.96
N VAL A 109 -0.10 9.71 13.00
CA VAL A 109 1.31 10.13 12.83
C VAL A 109 2.12 9.04 12.12
N LYS A 110 1.94 7.77 12.48
CA LYS A 110 2.61 6.65 11.77
C LYS A 110 2.18 6.54 10.31
N SER A 111 0.89 6.72 10.02
CA SER A 111 0.39 6.79 8.65
C SER A 111 0.97 7.97 7.88
N ALA A 112 1.02 9.15 8.47
CA ALA A 112 1.57 10.36 7.86
C ALA A 112 3.05 10.18 7.51
N ILE A 113 3.85 9.59 8.41
CA ILE A 113 5.26 9.27 8.16
C ILE A 113 5.40 8.33 6.95
N ALA A 114 4.58 7.28 6.86
CA ALA A 114 4.62 6.36 5.73
C ALA A 114 4.29 7.07 4.40
N SER A 115 3.25 7.91 4.38
CA SER A 115 2.86 8.70 3.20
C SER A 115 3.98 9.64 2.74
N HIS A 116 4.63 10.37 3.66
CA HIS A 116 5.74 11.26 3.32
C HIS A 116 6.93 10.50 2.75
N LYS A 117 7.28 9.34 3.33
CA LYS A 117 8.36 8.49 2.81
C LYS A 117 8.09 8.00 1.38
N ILE A 118 6.84 7.63 1.08
CA ILE A 118 6.43 7.23 -0.28
C ILE A 118 6.59 8.42 -1.24
N ALA A 119 6.05 9.59 -0.87
CA ALA A 119 6.11 10.80 -1.71
C ALA A 119 7.56 11.22 -2.01
N ILE A 120 8.41 11.25 -0.98
CA ILE A 120 9.84 11.52 -1.11
C ILE A 120 10.50 10.49 -2.02
N GLY A 121 10.20 9.19 -1.85
CA GLY A 121 10.74 8.14 -2.69
C GLY A 121 10.39 8.30 -4.18
N HIS A 122 9.19 8.76 -4.50
CA HIS A 122 8.83 9.08 -5.88
C HIS A 122 9.61 10.28 -6.44
N LEU A 123 9.80 11.35 -5.64
CA LEU A 123 10.56 12.53 -6.05
C LEU A 123 12.05 12.23 -6.25
N GLU A 124 12.64 11.45 -5.34
CA GLU A 124 14.04 11.04 -5.37
C GLU A 124 14.37 10.10 -6.55
N GLU A 125 13.39 9.35 -7.06
CA GLU A 125 13.51 8.55 -8.30
C GLU A 125 13.34 9.38 -9.58
N TYR A 126 12.54 10.46 -9.52
CA TYR A 126 12.23 11.34 -10.64
C TYR A 126 13.39 12.28 -10.98
N ALA A 127 14.00 12.89 -9.97
CA ALA A 127 14.99 13.94 -10.17
C ALA A 127 16.42 13.44 -10.14
N THR A 128 17.24 13.98 -11.03
CA THR A 128 18.69 13.89 -10.93
C THR A 128 19.29 15.28 -11.00
N ILE A 129 19.98 15.68 -9.95
CA ILE A 129 20.50 17.04 -9.77
C ILE A 129 22.00 17.00 -9.99
N THR A 130 22.50 17.82 -10.91
CA THR A 130 23.93 17.88 -11.21
C THR A 130 24.47 19.27 -10.88
N CYS A 131 25.52 19.34 -10.07
CA CYS A 131 26.17 20.61 -9.78
C CYS A 131 26.96 21.10 -11.00
N LYS A 132 26.72 22.33 -11.46
CA LYS A 132 27.43 22.90 -12.64
C LYS A 132 28.92 23.10 -12.40
N LYS A 133 29.31 23.39 -11.15
CA LYS A 133 30.69 23.76 -10.81
C LYS A 133 31.61 22.56 -10.63
N CYS A 134 31.16 21.52 -9.93
CA CYS A 134 31.96 20.32 -9.66
C CYS A 134 31.54 19.09 -10.48
N GLY A 135 30.41 19.14 -11.18
CA GLY A 135 29.88 18.02 -11.96
C GLY A 135 29.31 16.87 -11.11
N GLN A 136 29.24 17.01 -9.79
CA GLN A 136 28.74 15.98 -8.89
C GLN A 136 27.25 15.75 -9.12
N LYS A 137 26.87 14.49 -9.33
CA LYS A 137 25.48 14.07 -9.55
C LYS A 137 24.87 13.59 -8.23
N TYR A 138 23.83 14.28 -7.77
CA TYR A 138 23.02 13.87 -6.64
C TYR A 138 21.78 13.14 -7.15
N LYS A 139 21.61 11.88 -6.72
CA LYS A 139 20.48 11.03 -7.09
C LYS A 139 19.98 10.28 -5.86
N LYS A 140 18.67 10.02 -5.78
CA LYS A 140 18.07 9.20 -4.71
C LYS A 140 18.29 9.83 -3.33
N ASN A 141 18.65 9.02 -2.34
CA ASN A 141 18.90 9.44 -0.94
C ASN A 141 20.06 10.45 -0.75
N THR A 142 20.81 10.81 -1.80
CA THR A 142 21.90 11.80 -1.68
C THR A 142 21.42 13.25 -1.88
N ILE A 143 20.17 13.47 -2.31
CA ILE A 143 19.63 14.83 -2.49
C ILE A 143 19.54 15.56 -1.14
N GLU A 144 19.37 14.81 -0.04
CA GLU A 144 19.40 15.34 1.32
C GLU A 144 20.74 16.00 1.69
N ASN A 145 21.85 15.57 1.08
CA ASN A 145 23.17 16.13 1.39
C ASN A 145 23.34 17.58 0.91
N ILE A 146 22.47 18.05 0.02
CA ILE A 146 22.50 19.43 -0.50
C ILE A 146 21.76 20.37 0.47
N LEU A 147 20.96 19.84 1.40
CA LEU A 147 20.12 20.63 2.29
C LEU A 147 20.85 20.91 3.60
N GLU A 148 21.00 22.19 3.95
CA GLU A 148 21.46 22.61 5.26
C GLU A 148 20.26 22.84 6.20
N PHE A 149 20.31 22.33 7.42
CA PHE A 149 19.24 22.43 8.40
C PHE A 149 19.68 23.26 9.61
N ASP A 150 18.79 24.15 10.08
CA ASP A 150 18.90 24.88 11.36
C ASP A 150 18.63 23.95 12.57
N ASP A 151 18.91 24.43 13.78
CA ASP A 151 18.60 23.79 15.06
C ASP A 151 17.10 23.45 15.23
N ASP A 152 16.24 24.20 14.53
CA ASP A 152 14.79 23.99 14.45
C ASP A 152 14.34 23.03 13.32
N TYR A 153 15.28 22.37 12.64
CA TYR A 153 15.06 21.50 11.48
C TYR A 153 14.36 22.18 10.29
N LYS A 154 14.57 23.49 10.15
CA LYS A 154 14.18 24.27 8.97
C LYS A 154 15.38 24.39 8.05
N ILE A 155 15.15 24.40 6.75
CA ILE A 155 16.24 24.48 5.79
C ILE A 155 16.70 25.93 5.67
N THR A 156 17.99 26.15 5.84
CA THR A 156 18.63 27.48 5.83
C THR A 156 19.19 27.81 4.47
N ASN A 157 19.91 26.86 3.85
CA ASN A 157 20.54 27.00 2.54
C ASN A 157 20.56 25.68 1.77
N ILE A 158 20.79 25.80 0.46
CA ILE A 158 20.96 24.67 -0.46
C ILE A 158 22.32 24.83 -1.13
N HIS A 159 23.31 24.03 -0.73
CA HIS A 159 24.65 24.13 -1.28
C HIS A 159 25.25 22.76 -1.59
N CYS A 160 26.05 22.70 -2.65
CA CYS A 160 26.87 21.54 -2.95
C CYS A 160 28.02 21.41 -1.91
N ASP A 161 28.68 20.26 -1.87
CA ASP A 161 29.92 20.07 -1.09
C ASP A 161 31.02 21.08 -1.51
N CYS A 162 30.96 21.60 -2.75
CA CYS A 162 31.85 22.66 -3.25
C CYS A 162 31.30 24.10 -3.04
N SER A 163 30.29 24.26 -2.19
CA SER A 163 29.65 25.53 -1.83
C SER A 163 29.02 26.31 -3.01
N SER A 164 28.68 25.64 -4.10
CA SER A 164 27.93 26.26 -5.20
C SER A 164 26.44 25.98 -5.08
N GLU A 165 25.64 26.96 -5.46
CA GLU A 165 24.17 26.93 -5.50
C GLU A 165 23.65 26.62 -6.92
N ASP A 166 24.54 26.59 -7.91
CA ASP A 166 24.21 26.35 -9.31
C ASP A 166 24.02 24.86 -9.63
N PHE A 167 22.75 24.46 -9.80
CA PHE A 167 22.36 23.10 -10.14
C PHE A 167 21.68 23.02 -11.53
N GLU A 168 21.87 21.87 -12.18
CA GLU A 168 21.12 21.42 -13.35
C GLU A 168 20.18 20.29 -12.94
N PHE A 169 19.06 20.19 -13.64
CA PHE A 169 18.00 19.23 -13.36
C PHE A 169 17.69 18.42 -14.59
N GLU A 170 17.89 17.12 -14.45
CA GLU A 170 17.58 16.13 -15.46
C GLU A 170 16.48 15.20 -14.91
N THR A 171 15.39 15.04 -15.67
CA THR A 171 14.31 14.11 -15.34
C THR A 171 14.72 12.68 -15.70
N ASN A 172 14.53 11.76 -14.75
CA ASN A 172 14.92 10.38 -14.90
C ASN A 172 13.74 9.50 -15.37
N ASN A 173 13.57 9.39 -16.69
CA ASN A 173 12.46 8.65 -17.30
C ASN A 173 12.49 7.13 -17.02
N SER A 174 13.66 6.56 -16.70
CA SER A 174 13.78 5.14 -16.31
C SER A 174 13.44 4.89 -14.84
N GLY A 175 13.34 5.95 -14.02
CA GLY A 175 12.97 5.90 -12.62
C GLY A 175 11.58 5.30 -12.41
N ILE A 176 11.37 4.64 -11.27
CA ILE A 176 10.04 4.19 -10.86
C ILE A 176 9.42 5.32 -10.05
N CYS A 177 8.86 6.29 -10.75
CA CYS A 177 8.22 7.45 -10.16
C CYS A 177 6.82 7.64 -10.74
N ARG A 178 5.90 8.09 -9.90
CA ARG A 178 4.53 8.48 -10.26
C ARG A 178 4.16 9.68 -9.40
N LEU A 179 4.36 10.87 -9.93
CA LEU A 179 4.14 12.11 -9.20
C LEU A 179 2.64 12.37 -8.98
N GLU A 180 1.81 11.84 -9.87
CA GLU A 180 0.34 11.87 -9.86
C GLU A 180 -0.23 11.19 -8.61
N LEU A 181 0.48 10.22 -8.04
CA LEU A 181 0.06 9.54 -6.82
C LEU A 181 0.16 10.43 -5.58
N ILE A 182 1.04 11.45 -5.59
CA ILE A 182 1.40 12.22 -4.38
C ILE A 182 0.19 12.96 -3.82
N LYS A 183 -0.68 13.53 -4.68
CA LYS A 183 -1.91 14.22 -4.26
C LYS A 183 -2.90 13.31 -3.53
N TYR A 184 -2.87 12.00 -3.82
CA TYR A 184 -3.79 11.02 -3.24
C TYR A 184 -3.29 10.42 -1.93
N LEU A 185 -2.00 10.57 -1.61
CA LEU A 185 -1.44 10.06 -0.36
C LEU A 185 -2.08 10.71 0.88
N PRO A 186 -2.33 9.97 1.97
CA PRO A 186 -2.84 10.54 3.22
C PRO A 186 -1.69 11.20 4.00
N LEU A 187 -1.22 12.37 3.53
CA LEU A 187 -0.07 13.08 4.12
C LEU A 187 -0.34 13.52 5.56
N GLY A 188 -1.58 13.90 5.92
CA GLY A 188 -1.99 14.21 7.29
C GLY A 188 -2.39 12.98 8.13
N GLY A 189 -2.22 11.76 7.60
CA GLY A 189 -2.59 10.53 8.29
C GLY A 189 -4.08 10.17 8.24
N GLU A 190 -4.87 10.86 7.42
CA GLU A 190 -6.32 10.69 7.25
C GLU A 190 -6.71 9.45 6.40
N TYR A 191 -5.94 8.36 6.50
CA TYR A 191 -6.15 7.15 5.69
C TYR A 191 -7.52 6.50 5.94
N LEU A 192 -8.07 6.59 7.17
CA LEU A 192 -9.41 6.07 7.49
C LEU A 192 -10.51 6.88 6.80
N LEU A 193 -10.36 8.21 6.74
CA LEU A 193 -11.29 9.10 6.07
C LEU A 193 -11.27 8.84 4.57
N LYS A 194 -10.08 8.84 3.95
CA LYS A 194 -9.93 8.53 2.51
C LYS A 194 -10.48 7.14 2.18
N ARG A 195 -10.28 6.15 3.06
CA ARG A 195 -10.87 4.81 2.91
C ARG A 195 -12.41 4.81 2.99
N SER A 196 -13.03 5.65 3.82
CA SER A 196 -14.49 5.76 3.90
C SER A 196 -15.13 6.45 2.70
N GLN A 197 -14.38 7.28 1.99
CA GLN A 197 -14.83 7.97 0.78
C GLN A 197 -14.81 7.08 -0.47
N LEU A 198 -14.26 5.88 -0.37
CA LEU A 198 -14.17 4.92 -1.48
C LEU A 198 -15.55 4.38 -1.85
N THR A 199 -15.78 4.18 -3.16
CA THR A 199 -17.01 3.54 -3.65
C THR A 199 -17.07 2.05 -3.27
N LYS A 200 -18.21 1.39 -3.52
CA LYS A 200 -18.34 -0.05 -3.26
C LYS A 200 -17.32 -0.88 -4.06
N TYR A 201 -17.11 -0.56 -5.34
CA TYR A 201 -16.12 -1.23 -6.20
C TYR A 201 -14.70 -1.00 -5.69
N SER A 202 -14.42 0.24 -5.31
CA SER A 202 -13.17 0.68 -4.71
C SER A 202 -12.80 -0.06 -3.42
N ILE A 203 -13.78 -0.36 -2.56
CA ILE A 203 -13.54 -1.11 -1.32
C ILE A 203 -13.14 -2.57 -1.64
N GLU A 204 -13.76 -3.19 -2.65
CA GLU A 204 -13.37 -4.52 -3.12
C GLU A 204 -11.96 -4.52 -3.73
N ALA A 205 -11.65 -3.49 -4.52
CA ALA A 205 -10.34 -3.32 -5.15
C ALA A 205 -9.25 -3.12 -4.08
N TYR A 206 -9.52 -2.27 -3.10
CA TYR A 206 -8.65 -2.04 -1.94
C TYR A 206 -8.33 -3.35 -1.20
N ARG A 207 -9.32 -4.22 -0.94
CA ARG A 207 -9.09 -5.52 -0.30
C ARG A 207 -8.18 -6.41 -1.15
N THR A 208 -8.37 -6.39 -2.48
CA THR A 208 -7.59 -7.17 -3.43
C THR A 208 -6.13 -6.71 -3.46
N ILE A 209 -5.89 -5.40 -3.54
CA ILE A 209 -4.56 -4.79 -3.50
C ILE A 209 -3.83 -5.09 -2.18
N ILE A 210 -4.52 -4.94 -1.04
CA ILE A 210 -3.95 -5.27 0.27
C ILE A 210 -3.58 -6.76 0.35
N LYS A 211 -4.41 -7.65 -0.22
CA LYS A 211 -4.14 -9.10 -0.27
C LYS A 211 -2.91 -9.41 -1.10
N VAL A 212 -2.72 -8.72 -2.23
CA VAL A 212 -1.53 -8.79 -3.08
C VAL A 212 -0.27 -8.42 -2.31
N MET A 213 -0.29 -7.31 -1.55
CA MET A 213 0.87 -6.86 -0.77
C MET A 213 1.14 -7.70 0.50
N LYS A 214 0.10 -8.25 1.15
CA LYS A 214 0.24 -9.04 2.39
C LYS A 214 0.55 -10.51 2.17
N GLN A 215 0.07 -11.08 1.06
CA GLN A 215 0.11 -12.51 0.74
C GLN A 215 -0.40 -13.40 1.88
N GLU A 216 -1.70 -13.64 1.93
CA GLU A 216 -2.38 -14.27 3.07
C GLU A 216 -2.19 -15.80 3.21
N LYS A 217 -1.17 -16.42 2.60
CA LYS A 217 -0.92 -17.85 2.86
C LYS A 217 -0.17 -18.04 4.19
N ARG A 218 -0.53 -19.12 4.90
CA ARG A 218 0.10 -19.57 6.15
C ARG A 218 1.59 -19.82 5.89
N GLY A 219 2.45 -18.85 6.19
CA GLY A 219 3.89 -19.11 6.23
C GLY A 219 4.26 -19.90 7.49
N LEU A 220 5.55 -20.16 7.70
CA LEU A 220 6.02 -20.94 8.86
C LEU A 220 5.43 -20.41 10.18
N VAL A 221 4.97 -21.28 11.07
CA VAL A 221 4.46 -20.87 12.39
C VAL A 221 5.58 -20.09 13.10
N LYS A 222 5.27 -18.90 13.59
CA LYS A 222 6.18 -18.02 14.33
C LYS A 222 6.13 -18.33 15.83
N SER A 223 4.91 -18.43 16.35
CA SER A 223 4.65 -18.70 17.76
C SER A 223 3.28 -19.34 17.92
N VAL A 224 3.07 -20.04 19.03
CA VAL A 224 1.78 -20.60 19.42
C VAL A 224 1.30 -19.82 20.64
N THR A 225 0.13 -19.18 20.52
CA THR A 225 -0.55 -18.63 21.69
C THR A 225 -1.34 -19.77 22.33
N VAL A 226 -0.97 -20.16 23.52
CA VAL A 226 -1.68 -21.17 24.30
C VAL A 226 -2.59 -20.48 25.30
N ILE A 227 -3.88 -20.82 25.27
CA ILE A 227 -4.84 -20.45 26.30
C ILE A 227 -5.02 -21.67 27.19
N ALA A 228 -4.60 -21.58 28.44
CA ALA A 228 -4.66 -22.68 29.39
C ALA A 228 -5.39 -22.30 30.67
N LYS A 229 -6.24 -23.18 31.19
CA LYS A 229 -6.86 -23.06 32.51
C LYS A 229 -5.92 -23.62 33.56
N VAL A 230 -5.53 -22.78 34.51
CA VAL A 230 -4.71 -23.14 35.66
C VAL A 230 -5.59 -23.13 36.89
N LYS A 231 -5.57 -24.20 37.68
CA LYS A 231 -6.27 -24.23 38.97
C LYS A 231 -5.46 -23.45 39.98
N ASP A 232 -6.03 -22.38 40.52
CA ASP A 232 -5.35 -21.53 41.50
C ASP A 232 -5.31 -22.24 42.86
N GLU A 233 -4.12 -22.52 43.38
CA GLU A 233 -3.92 -23.36 44.58
C GLU A 233 -4.54 -22.74 45.84
N LYS A 234 -4.68 -21.40 45.89
CA LYS A 234 -5.26 -20.69 47.03
C LYS A 234 -6.78 -20.59 47.02
N THR A 235 -7.43 -20.68 45.86
CA THR A 235 -8.88 -20.44 45.73
C THR A 235 -9.65 -21.59 45.10
N GLY A 236 -8.96 -22.61 44.57
CA GLY A 236 -9.56 -23.79 43.93
C GLY A 236 -10.24 -23.52 42.58
N LYS A 237 -10.31 -22.26 42.14
CA LYS A 237 -10.97 -21.83 40.90
C LYS A 237 -10.04 -21.98 39.68
N TRP A 238 -10.63 -22.31 38.54
CA TRP A 238 -9.92 -22.41 37.26
C TRP A 238 -9.81 -21.03 36.60
N ILE A 239 -8.58 -20.59 36.31
CA ILE A 239 -8.30 -19.28 35.71
C ILE A 239 -7.65 -19.50 34.33
N SER A 240 -8.24 -18.92 33.27
CA SER A 240 -7.65 -18.94 31.93
C SER A 240 -6.48 -17.96 31.83
N LYS A 241 -5.28 -18.46 31.58
CA LYS A 241 -4.05 -17.69 31.31
C LYS A 241 -3.63 -17.87 29.85
N LYS A 242 -3.16 -16.78 29.23
CA LYS A 242 -2.64 -16.79 27.86
C LYS A 242 -1.12 -16.72 27.91
N ALA A 243 -0.43 -17.64 27.22
CA ALA A 243 1.02 -17.65 27.06
C ALA A 243 1.38 -17.68 25.57
N ASN A 244 2.38 -16.91 25.16
CA ASN A 244 3.00 -17.05 23.83
C ASN A 244 4.26 -17.91 23.97
N ILE A 245 4.37 -18.93 23.14
CA ILE A 245 5.51 -19.84 23.04
C ILE A 245 6.06 -19.71 21.62
N ASP A 246 7.36 -19.50 21.46
CA ASP A 246 7.98 -19.38 20.15
C ASP A 246 8.09 -20.76 19.46
N TYR A 247 7.98 -20.78 18.14
CA TYR A 247 7.91 -22.03 17.38
C TYR A 247 9.22 -22.82 17.34
N ALA A 248 10.36 -22.20 17.68
CA ALA A 248 11.63 -22.91 17.80
C ALA A 248 11.61 -24.00 18.89
N ASP A 249 10.68 -23.91 19.85
CA ASP A 249 10.44 -24.89 20.92
C ASP A 249 9.32 -25.89 20.55
N GLU A 250 9.27 -26.28 19.28
CA GLU A 250 8.26 -27.11 18.60
C GLU A 250 7.83 -28.37 19.39
N SER A 251 8.72 -28.92 20.22
CA SER A 251 8.57 -30.23 20.85
C SER A 251 8.01 -30.21 22.28
N ASN A 252 7.73 -29.05 22.91
CA ASN A 252 7.33 -29.08 24.34
C ASN A 252 6.47 -27.92 24.88
N TYR A 253 5.45 -27.49 24.13
CA TYR A 253 4.49 -26.50 24.62
C TYR A 253 3.86 -26.88 25.98
N GLU A 254 3.61 -28.16 26.22
CA GLU A 254 3.02 -28.64 27.47
C GLU A 254 4.02 -28.59 28.64
N LEU A 255 5.29 -28.94 28.39
CA LEU A 255 6.36 -28.90 29.39
C LEU A 255 6.70 -27.45 29.79
N GLU A 256 6.69 -26.52 28.84
CA GLU A 256 6.83 -25.09 29.14
C GLU A 256 5.69 -24.55 30.00
N LEU A 257 4.45 -24.95 29.71
CA LEU A 257 3.28 -24.53 30.48
C LEU A 257 3.28 -25.11 31.90
N ARG A 258 3.67 -26.38 32.03
CA ARG A 258 3.80 -27.03 33.35
C ARG A 258 4.95 -26.43 34.17
N LYS A 259 6.06 -26.03 33.55
CA LYS A 259 7.14 -25.28 34.21
C LYS A 259 6.67 -23.90 34.71
N ARG A 260 5.86 -23.17 33.94
CA ARG A 260 5.41 -21.81 34.31
C ARG A 260 4.23 -21.78 35.28
N TYR A 261 3.35 -22.78 35.25
CA TYR A 261 2.06 -22.73 35.94
C TYR A 261 1.73 -23.96 36.80
N GLY A 262 2.65 -24.91 36.94
CA GLY A 262 2.49 -26.13 37.75
C GLY A 262 1.87 -27.31 36.99
N SER A 263 1.65 -28.43 37.66
CA SER A 263 1.16 -29.68 37.06
C SER A 263 -0.33 -29.65 36.66
N ASN A 264 -1.13 -28.76 37.24
CA ASN A 264 -2.58 -28.68 37.06
C ASN A 264 -3.01 -27.70 35.95
N VAL A 265 -2.46 -27.89 34.74
CA VAL A 265 -2.72 -27.02 33.58
C VAL A 265 -3.53 -27.79 32.53
N ARG A 266 -4.69 -27.24 32.11
CA ARG A 266 -5.48 -27.77 30.99
C ARG A 266 -5.42 -26.80 29.82
N ILE A 267 -4.92 -27.26 28.67
CA ILE A 267 -4.91 -26.46 27.43
C ILE A 267 -6.32 -26.41 26.86
N GLU A 268 -6.85 -25.21 26.62
CA GLU A 268 -8.20 -24.99 26.08
C GLU A 268 -8.16 -24.69 24.58
N LEU A 269 -7.17 -23.88 24.15
CA LEU A 269 -7.03 -23.52 22.75
C LEU A 269 -5.55 -23.24 22.40
N LEU A 270 -5.13 -23.76 21.24
CA LEU A 270 -3.88 -23.39 20.60
C LEU A 270 -4.17 -22.48 19.40
N GLN A 271 -3.58 -21.29 19.38
CA GLN A 271 -3.63 -20.38 18.24
C GLN A 271 -2.25 -20.25 17.61
N PHE A 272 -2.08 -20.83 16.42
CA PHE A 272 -0.83 -20.75 15.66
C PHE A 272 -0.69 -19.38 14.98
N ASN A 273 0.25 -18.58 15.44
CA ASN A 273 0.64 -17.33 14.81
C ASN A 273 1.64 -17.63 13.70
N HIS A 274 1.23 -17.52 12.45
CA HIS A 274 2.10 -17.79 11.31
C HIS A 274 2.90 -16.54 10.92
N LYS A 275 4.18 -16.69 10.53
CA LYS A 275 4.89 -15.65 9.77
C LYS A 275 4.14 -15.50 8.45
N LYS A 276 3.54 -14.34 8.22
CA LYS A 276 2.97 -13.99 6.90
C LYS A 276 4.06 -13.23 6.15
N PRO A 277 4.76 -13.84 5.19
CA PRO A 277 5.79 -13.12 4.43
C PRO A 277 5.10 -12.11 3.52
N SER A 278 4.93 -10.88 3.99
CA SER A 278 4.36 -9.82 3.17
C SER A 278 5.42 -9.23 2.23
N LEU A 279 4.98 -8.85 1.03
CA LEU A 279 5.79 -8.14 0.03
C LEU A 279 6.29 -6.81 0.61
N ILE A 280 5.37 -6.07 1.25
CA ILE A 280 5.66 -4.85 2.03
C ILE A 280 5.38 -5.16 3.50
N ASN A 281 6.32 -4.91 4.41
CA ASN A 281 6.17 -5.29 5.82
C ASN A 281 5.27 -4.33 6.64
N ASP A 282 5.16 -3.07 6.21
CA ASP A 282 4.47 -2.03 6.98
C ASP A 282 3.01 -1.86 6.55
N LYS A 283 2.08 -2.01 7.52
CA LYS A 283 0.64 -1.80 7.33
C LYS A 283 0.32 -0.37 6.86
N TYR A 284 1.03 0.64 7.37
CA TYR A 284 0.77 2.04 7.04
C TYR A 284 1.15 2.33 5.59
N VAL A 285 2.29 1.80 5.13
CA VAL A 285 2.72 1.88 3.74
C VAL A 285 1.72 1.16 2.83
N GLN A 286 1.31 -0.06 3.18
CA GLN A 286 0.29 -0.81 2.44
C GLN A 286 -1.01 0.00 2.28
N ASN A 287 -1.48 0.63 3.35
CA ASN A 287 -2.70 1.44 3.29
C ASN A 287 -2.54 2.69 2.43
N ALA A 288 -1.43 3.41 2.58
CA ALA A 288 -1.16 4.63 1.83
C ALA A 288 -1.01 4.37 0.33
N LEU A 289 -0.23 3.35 -0.06
CA LEU A 289 -0.11 2.91 -1.45
C LEU A 289 -1.46 2.46 -2.01
N ALA A 290 -2.18 1.59 -1.28
CA ALA A 290 -3.48 1.11 -1.75
C ALA A 290 -4.48 2.25 -2.00
N ILE A 291 -4.50 3.28 -1.16
CA ILE A 291 -5.37 4.46 -1.35
C ILE A 291 -4.91 5.27 -2.56
N ALA A 292 -3.60 5.54 -2.68
CA ALA A 292 -3.08 6.40 -3.74
C ALA A 292 -3.28 5.78 -5.13
N TYR A 293 -2.88 4.52 -5.33
CA TYR A 293 -3.07 3.82 -6.61
C TYR A 293 -4.53 3.69 -6.99
N LEU A 294 -5.39 3.45 -6.00
CA LEU A 294 -6.81 3.28 -6.24
C LEU A 294 -7.49 4.58 -6.64
N GLN A 295 -7.25 5.68 -5.92
CA GLN A 295 -7.79 6.99 -6.30
C GLN A 295 -7.27 7.46 -7.66
N TYR A 296 -5.99 7.20 -7.96
CA TYR A 296 -5.43 7.49 -9.28
C TYR A 296 -6.11 6.67 -10.38
N SER A 297 -6.20 5.35 -10.19
CA SER A 297 -6.86 4.45 -11.16
C SER A 297 -8.34 4.75 -11.35
N GLU A 298 -9.03 5.21 -10.30
CA GLU A 298 -10.43 5.60 -10.39
C GLU A 298 -10.62 6.78 -11.32
N ASN A 299 -9.69 7.74 -11.34
CA ASN A 299 -9.79 8.88 -12.24
C ASN A 299 -9.59 8.45 -13.70
N ILE A 300 -8.59 7.60 -13.97
CA ILE A 300 -8.37 7.01 -15.30
C ILE A 300 -9.62 6.25 -15.76
N VAL A 301 -10.15 5.39 -14.90
CA VAL A 301 -11.34 4.60 -15.22
C VAL A 301 -12.55 5.52 -15.43
N ASN A 302 -12.81 6.49 -14.55
CA ASN A 302 -13.95 7.41 -14.67
C ASN A 302 -13.94 8.21 -15.96
N GLN A 303 -12.77 8.59 -16.48
CA GLN A 303 -12.65 9.33 -17.73
C GLN A 303 -13.05 8.48 -18.95
N ASN A 304 -12.70 7.19 -18.95
CA ASN A 304 -12.88 6.34 -20.15
C ASN A 304 -14.13 5.43 -20.06
N ILE A 305 -14.70 5.25 -18.87
CA ILE A 305 -15.76 4.25 -18.66
C ILE A 305 -17.03 4.57 -19.46
N ASP A 306 -17.32 5.85 -19.67
CA ASP A 306 -18.50 6.28 -20.41
C ASP A 306 -18.36 6.06 -21.93
N GLU A 307 -17.13 5.91 -22.42
CA GLU A 307 -16.82 5.55 -23.81
C GLU A 307 -16.76 4.03 -24.02
N ILE A 308 -16.25 3.29 -23.03
CA ILE A 308 -16.10 1.82 -23.11
C ILE A 308 -17.45 1.10 -23.01
N ILE A 309 -18.35 1.60 -22.17
CA ILE A 309 -19.65 0.98 -21.88
C ILE A 309 -20.53 0.85 -23.14
N PRO A 310 -20.72 1.92 -23.96
CA PRO A 310 -21.49 1.83 -25.21
C PRO A 310 -20.99 0.77 -26.19
N LEU A 311 -19.68 0.51 -26.25
CA LEU A 311 -19.09 -0.47 -27.18
C LEU A 311 -19.47 -1.93 -26.87
N HIS A 312 -19.90 -2.21 -25.64
CA HIS A 312 -20.16 -3.56 -25.15
C HIS A 312 -21.64 -3.83 -24.83
N ILE A 313 -22.50 -2.82 -25.02
CA ILE A 313 -23.92 -2.85 -24.67
C ILE A 313 -24.76 -2.84 -25.94
N ARG A 314 -25.83 -3.64 -25.97
CA ARG A 314 -26.70 -3.75 -27.14
C ARG A 314 -27.55 -2.49 -27.33
N ASN A 315 -28.16 -2.01 -26.25
CA ASN A 315 -29.05 -0.84 -26.33
C ASN A 315 -28.81 0.15 -25.18
N MET A 316 -27.98 1.16 -25.44
CA MET A 316 -27.67 2.21 -24.45
C MET A 316 -28.86 3.16 -24.22
N GLU A 317 -29.74 3.35 -25.21
CA GLU A 317 -30.94 4.19 -25.09
C GLU A 317 -31.93 3.61 -24.08
N LYS A 318 -32.15 2.29 -24.10
CA LYS A 318 -32.96 1.57 -23.09
C LYS A 318 -32.41 1.75 -21.67
N ILE A 319 -31.09 1.78 -21.49
CA ILE A 319 -30.48 2.02 -20.16
C ILE A 319 -30.64 3.47 -19.71
N ASN A 320 -30.49 4.42 -20.64
CA ASN A 320 -30.61 5.84 -20.33
C ASN A 320 -32.06 6.20 -19.99
N THR A 321 -33.03 5.68 -20.75
CA THR A 321 -34.46 5.80 -20.42
C THR A 321 -34.78 5.16 -19.08
N TYR A 322 -34.28 3.94 -18.81
CA TYR A 322 -34.43 3.30 -17.49
C TYR A 322 -33.91 4.19 -16.34
N ARG A 323 -32.71 4.77 -16.47
CA ARG A 323 -32.13 5.67 -15.48
C ARG A 323 -32.96 6.93 -15.27
N LYS A 324 -33.39 7.55 -16.38
CA LYS A 324 -34.22 8.76 -16.34
C LYS A 324 -35.52 8.50 -15.58
N LEU A 325 -36.19 7.39 -15.87
CA LEU A 325 -37.44 7.01 -15.20
C LEU A 325 -37.24 6.73 -13.70
N ILE A 326 -36.10 6.17 -13.30
CA ILE A 326 -35.76 5.99 -11.88
C ILE A 326 -35.55 7.33 -11.18
N GLU A 327 -34.76 8.24 -11.76
CA GLU A 327 -34.52 9.55 -11.14
C GLU A 327 -35.81 10.39 -11.09
N GLU A 328 -36.63 10.35 -12.14
CA GLU A 328 -37.95 10.99 -12.10
C GLU A 328 -38.87 10.36 -11.05
N ALA A 329 -38.87 9.05 -10.87
CA ALA A 329 -39.65 8.40 -9.81
C ALA A 329 -39.17 8.83 -8.42
N ARG A 330 -37.85 8.93 -8.23
CA ARG A 330 -37.22 9.39 -6.98
C ARG A 330 -37.50 10.85 -6.68
N CYS A 331 -37.42 11.72 -7.69
CA CYS A 331 -37.77 13.14 -7.57
C CYS A 331 -39.25 13.31 -7.23
N ASP A 332 -40.14 12.61 -7.92
CA ASP A 332 -41.58 12.72 -7.65
C ASP A 332 -41.92 12.19 -6.26
N ALA A 333 -41.36 11.05 -5.85
CA ALA A 333 -41.51 10.53 -4.48
C ALA A 333 -41.00 11.53 -3.43
N SER A 334 -39.87 12.19 -3.67
CA SER A 334 -39.33 13.20 -2.75
C SER A 334 -40.18 14.48 -2.64
N LYS A 335 -40.98 14.80 -3.67
CA LYS A 335 -41.90 15.95 -3.66
C LYS A 335 -43.24 15.62 -3.00
N LEU A 336 -43.67 14.36 -3.10
CA LEU A 336 -44.98 13.89 -2.66
C LEU A 336 -44.96 13.39 -1.21
N ALA A 337 -43.89 12.74 -0.77
CA ALA A 337 -43.78 12.15 0.56
C ALA A 337 -43.51 13.20 1.64
N ARG A 338 -44.17 13.06 2.79
CA ARG A 338 -43.92 13.89 3.98
C ARG A 338 -42.95 13.23 4.95
N GLU A 339 -42.91 11.89 4.96
CA GLU A 339 -42.08 11.08 5.85
C GLU A 339 -41.09 10.19 5.08
N ALA A 340 -40.06 9.71 5.77
CA ALA A 340 -38.98 8.94 5.15
C ALA A 340 -39.42 7.52 4.73
N GLU A 341 -40.34 6.90 5.46
CA GLU A 341 -40.88 5.57 5.15
C GLU A 341 -41.84 5.63 3.95
N GLU A 342 -42.77 6.57 3.99
CA GLU A 342 -43.70 6.89 2.88
C GLU A 342 -42.95 7.18 1.57
N ARG A 343 -41.79 7.84 1.65
CA ARG A 343 -40.93 8.12 0.49
C ARG A 343 -40.40 6.85 -0.17
N ILE A 344 -40.03 5.83 0.61
CA ILE A 344 -39.47 4.58 0.07
C ILE A 344 -40.57 3.82 -0.67
N GLU A 345 -41.75 3.71 -0.06
CA GLU A 345 -42.90 3.03 -0.65
C GLU A 345 -43.38 3.72 -1.94
N LEU A 346 -43.56 5.05 -1.91
CA LEU A 346 -43.92 5.84 -3.09
C LEU A 346 -42.89 5.74 -4.20
N GLU A 347 -41.59 5.71 -3.87
CA GLU A 347 -40.52 5.56 -4.86
C GLU A 347 -40.62 4.20 -5.57
N GLU A 348 -40.90 3.12 -4.86
CA GLU A 348 -41.09 1.79 -5.45
C GLU A 348 -42.33 1.70 -6.35
N GLU A 349 -43.45 2.29 -5.94
CA GLU A 349 -44.68 2.31 -6.73
C GLU A 349 -44.54 3.17 -8.01
N LEU A 350 -43.96 4.36 -7.89
CA LEU A 350 -43.72 5.25 -9.03
C LEU A 350 -42.73 4.64 -10.01
N LYS A 351 -41.68 3.95 -9.53
CA LYS A 351 -40.78 3.17 -10.38
C LYS A 351 -41.57 2.13 -11.16
N TYR A 352 -42.43 1.35 -10.49
CA TYR A 352 -43.24 0.33 -11.16
C TYR A 352 -44.12 0.92 -12.27
N ILE A 353 -44.86 1.98 -11.96
CA ILE A 353 -45.77 2.63 -12.90
C ILE A 353 -45.00 3.17 -14.11
N LYS A 354 -43.90 3.89 -13.88
CA LYS A 354 -43.11 4.51 -14.95
C LYS A 354 -42.40 3.50 -15.83
N LEU A 355 -41.83 2.44 -15.25
CA LEU A 355 -41.15 1.38 -16.00
C LEU A 355 -42.13 0.52 -16.82
N LYS A 356 -43.31 0.22 -16.26
CA LYS A 356 -44.38 -0.51 -16.97
C LYS A 356 -44.93 0.29 -18.15
N LYS A 357 -45.14 1.61 -17.98
CA LYS A 357 -45.60 2.50 -19.07
C LYS A 357 -44.64 2.53 -20.27
N ASN A 358 -43.34 2.33 -20.04
CA ASN A 358 -42.32 2.34 -21.09
C ASN A 358 -41.94 0.93 -21.58
N ASN A 359 -42.71 -0.11 -21.25
CA ASN A 359 -42.44 -1.51 -21.61
C ASN A 359 -41.08 -2.04 -21.14
N LEU A 360 -40.50 -1.45 -20.09
CA LEU A 360 -39.23 -1.89 -19.52
C LEU A 360 -39.41 -2.92 -18.39
N MET A 361 -40.66 -3.15 -17.96
CA MET A 361 -40.99 -4.09 -16.89
C MET A 361 -42.36 -4.75 -17.10
N ASN A 362 -42.42 -6.05 -16.89
CA ASN A 362 -43.63 -6.88 -17.03
C ASN A 362 -44.56 -6.72 -15.82
N LYS A 363 -45.78 -7.26 -15.95
CA LYS A 363 -46.79 -7.26 -14.86
C LYS A 363 -46.26 -7.88 -13.57
N ASP A 364 -45.39 -8.89 -13.68
CA ASP A 364 -44.75 -9.62 -12.57
C ASP A 364 -43.55 -8.87 -11.94
N ARG A 365 -43.38 -7.57 -12.21
CA ARG A 365 -42.25 -6.74 -11.75
C ARG A 365 -40.87 -7.21 -12.26
N VAL A 366 -40.84 -8.00 -13.33
CA VAL A 366 -39.60 -8.48 -13.95
C VAL A 366 -39.20 -7.51 -15.08
N LEU A 367 -37.96 -7.01 -15.03
CA LEU A 367 -37.40 -6.15 -16.07
C LEU A 367 -37.30 -6.88 -17.42
N ASP A 368 -37.37 -6.12 -18.51
CA ASP A 368 -37.08 -6.62 -19.85
C ASP A 368 -35.75 -7.41 -19.86
N ARG A 369 -35.74 -8.57 -20.51
CA ARG A 369 -34.59 -9.50 -20.47
C ARG A 369 -33.34 -8.85 -21.03
N GLU A 370 -33.47 -8.12 -22.14
CA GLU A 370 -32.34 -7.42 -22.76
C GLU A 370 -31.82 -6.31 -21.84
N LEU A 371 -32.71 -5.50 -21.27
CA LEU A 371 -32.35 -4.46 -20.33
C LEU A 371 -31.63 -5.03 -19.09
N ARG A 372 -32.11 -6.15 -18.56
CA ARG A 372 -31.48 -6.84 -17.42
C ARG A 372 -30.08 -7.34 -17.77
N GLU A 373 -29.93 -8.06 -18.88
CA GLU A 373 -28.63 -8.55 -19.36
C GLU A 373 -27.65 -7.39 -19.58
N ASP A 374 -28.11 -6.28 -20.16
CA ASP A 374 -27.28 -5.10 -20.41
C ASP A 374 -26.90 -4.34 -19.11
N ILE A 375 -27.79 -4.26 -18.12
CA ILE A 375 -27.47 -3.72 -16.79
C ILE A 375 -26.44 -4.60 -16.07
N GLU A 376 -26.62 -5.92 -16.10
CA GLU A 376 -25.69 -6.88 -15.49
C GLU A 376 -24.30 -6.81 -16.15
N LYS A 377 -24.25 -6.76 -17.49
CA LYS A 377 -23.00 -6.54 -18.24
C LYS A 377 -22.34 -5.23 -17.88
N LYS A 378 -23.11 -4.13 -17.81
CA LYS A 378 -22.60 -2.82 -17.41
C LYS A 378 -21.94 -2.86 -16.04
N ILE A 379 -22.59 -3.48 -15.06
CA ILE A 379 -22.04 -3.65 -13.70
C ILE A 379 -20.77 -4.50 -13.73
N SER A 380 -20.77 -5.59 -14.49
CA SER A 380 -19.60 -6.47 -14.63
C SER A 380 -18.40 -5.74 -15.24
N ILE A 381 -18.61 -4.97 -16.32
CA ILE A 381 -17.58 -4.17 -16.98
C ILE A 381 -17.02 -3.14 -16.01
N LYS A 382 -17.89 -2.38 -15.33
CA LYS A 382 -17.45 -1.41 -14.32
C LYS A 382 -16.59 -2.09 -13.26
N LYS A 383 -17.10 -3.18 -12.68
CA LYS A 383 -16.39 -3.92 -11.65
C LYS A 383 -15.03 -4.40 -12.14
N HIS A 384 -14.93 -4.95 -13.34
CA HIS A 384 -13.67 -5.40 -13.94
C HIS A 384 -12.63 -4.27 -14.00
N PHE A 385 -12.97 -3.13 -14.61
CA PHE A 385 -12.03 -2.00 -14.75
C PHE A 385 -11.64 -1.38 -13.39
N TYR A 386 -12.57 -1.14 -12.47
CA TYR A 386 -12.23 -0.59 -11.15
C TYR A 386 -11.35 -1.55 -10.31
N MET A 387 -11.48 -2.85 -10.50
CA MET A 387 -10.73 -3.85 -9.74
C MET A 387 -9.34 -4.11 -10.33
N GLU A 388 -9.26 -4.28 -11.65
CA GLU A 388 -8.05 -4.75 -12.30
C GLU A 388 -7.08 -3.63 -12.66
N THR A 389 -7.55 -2.40 -12.90
CA THR A 389 -6.69 -1.25 -13.21
C THR A 389 -5.69 -0.93 -12.09
N PRO A 390 -6.10 -0.68 -10.82
CA PRO A 390 -5.15 -0.36 -9.76
C PRO A 390 -4.22 -1.53 -9.41
N LYS A 391 -4.71 -2.77 -9.53
CA LYS A 391 -3.91 -3.96 -9.30
C LYS A 391 -2.83 -4.12 -10.35
N THR A 392 -3.16 -3.89 -11.62
CA THR A 392 -2.22 -3.94 -12.75
C THR A 392 -1.14 -2.87 -12.60
N LEU A 393 -1.53 -1.62 -12.32
CA LEU A 393 -0.60 -0.51 -12.09
C LEU A 393 0.40 -0.79 -10.96
N LEU A 394 -0.09 -1.16 -9.78
CA LEU A 394 0.79 -1.43 -8.63
C LEU A 394 1.73 -2.60 -8.90
N LEU A 395 1.22 -3.69 -9.48
CA LEU A 395 2.04 -4.85 -9.78
C LEU A 395 3.10 -4.56 -10.82
N TRP A 396 2.78 -3.77 -11.83
CA TRP A 396 3.74 -3.35 -12.84
C TRP A 396 4.88 -2.54 -12.23
N ASP A 397 4.59 -1.57 -11.36
CA ASP A 397 5.65 -0.74 -10.80
C ASP A 397 6.55 -1.51 -9.84
N ILE A 398 5.97 -2.44 -9.05
CA ILE A 398 6.77 -3.33 -8.21
C ILE A 398 7.59 -4.29 -9.08
N PHE A 399 7.02 -4.79 -10.18
CA PHE A 399 7.74 -5.63 -11.14
C PHE A 399 8.93 -4.89 -11.77
N LYS A 400 8.70 -3.67 -12.28
CA LYS A 400 9.71 -2.75 -12.80
C LYS A 400 10.79 -2.49 -11.74
N TYR A 401 10.38 -2.25 -10.48
CA TYR A 401 11.30 -2.10 -9.35
C TYR A 401 12.25 -3.28 -9.18
N TYR A 402 11.77 -4.51 -9.22
CA TYR A 402 12.66 -5.66 -9.11
C TYR A 402 13.55 -5.86 -10.34
N LEU A 403 13.11 -5.45 -11.53
CA LEU A 403 13.91 -5.59 -12.76
C LEU A 403 15.00 -4.52 -12.93
N THR A 404 14.75 -3.28 -12.53
CA THR A 404 15.67 -2.15 -12.79
C THR A 404 16.60 -1.82 -11.62
N THR A 405 16.37 -2.38 -10.43
CA THR A 405 17.21 -2.10 -9.25
C THR A 405 18.22 -3.21 -9.00
N THR A 406 19.37 -2.91 -8.38
CA THR A 406 20.26 -3.95 -7.82
C THR A 406 19.77 -4.43 -6.45
N GLU A 407 20.07 -5.67 -6.05
CA GLU A 407 19.81 -6.12 -4.67
C GLU A 407 20.45 -5.21 -3.59
N SER A 408 21.69 -4.75 -3.77
CA SER A 408 22.36 -3.87 -2.82
C SER A 408 21.63 -2.54 -2.65
N ARG A 409 21.15 -1.96 -3.77
CA ARG A 409 20.24 -0.80 -3.76
C ARG A 409 18.98 -1.10 -2.96
N ARG A 410 18.30 -2.23 -3.21
CA ARG A 410 17.05 -2.56 -2.51
C ARG A 410 17.24 -2.72 -1.00
N ASN A 411 18.39 -3.24 -0.56
CA ASN A 411 18.75 -3.35 0.86
C ASN A 411 18.95 -1.98 1.52
N ASN A 412 19.60 -1.04 0.83
CA ASN A 412 19.97 0.26 1.40
C ASN A 412 18.87 1.32 1.23
N TYR A 413 18.09 1.23 0.15
CA TYR A 413 17.14 2.25 -0.26
C TYR A 413 15.96 1.63 -1.03
N SER A 414 14.77 1.68 -0.41
CA SER A 414 13.55 1.07 -0.96
C SER A 414 12.78 1.98 -1.94
N GLY A 415 13.23 3.21 -2.17
CA GLY A 415 12.60 4.15 -3.09
C GLY A 415 11.12 4.43 -2.75
N PRO A 416 10.21 4.45 -3.75
CA PRO A 416 8.79 4.78 -3.56
C PRO A 416 8.02 3.73 -2.77
N PHE A 417 8.62 2.56 -2.51
CA PHE A 417 8.01 1.45 -1.77
C PHE A 417 8.74 1.19 -0.44
N PRO A 418 8.58 2.04 0.59
CA PRO A 418 9.23 1.83 1.89
C PRO A 418 8.90 0.46 2.50
N ASN A 419 9.89 -0.22 3.07
CA ASN A 419 9.75 -1.56 3.64
C ASN A 419 9.31 -2.64 2.64
N LEU A 420 9.50 -2.41 1.34
CA LEU A 420 9.48 -3.46 0.32
C LEU A 420 10.68 -4.38 0.53
N ARG A 421 10.46 -5.69 0.44
CA ARG A 421 11.54 -6.65 0.66
C ARG A 421 12.60 -6.58 -0.43
N PRO A 422 13.90 -6.58 -0.07
CA PRO A 422 14.96 -6.60 -1.07
C PRO A 422 14.98 -7.87 -1.92
N ASN A 423 14.73 -9.03 -1.32
CA ASN A 423 14.63 -10.32 -2.00
C ASN A 423 13.25 -10.93 -1.77
N LEU A 424 12.72 -11.55 -2.83
CA LEU A 424 11.44 -12.23 -2.82
C LEU A 424 11.62 -13.72 -2.57
N ASP A 425 10.85 -14.27 -1.63
CA ASP A 425 10.77 -15.72 -1.46
C ASP A 425 9.82 -16.38 -2.49
N SER A 426 9.81 -17.71 -2.55
CA SER A 426 9.01 -18.47 -3.52
C SER A 426 7.50 -18.25 -3.40
N ASN A 427 7.00 -17.85 -2.24
CA ASN A 427 5.60 -17.47 -2.08
C ASN A 427 5.37 -16.05 -2.57
N GLN A 428 6.38 -15.20 -2.41
CA GLN A 428 6.33 -13.81 -2.82
C GLN A 428 6.31 -13.60 -4.31
N VAL A 429 7.08 -14.38 -5.05
CA VAL A 429 7.09 -14.26 -6.51
C VAL A 429 5.78 -14.75 -7.15
N LYS A 430 4.95 -15.56 -6.46
CA LYS A 430 3.67 -16.06 -7.00
C LYS A 430 2.68 -14.95 -7.36
N VAL A 431 2.80 -13.79 -6.73
CA VAL A 431 1.96 -12.64 -7.08
C VAL A 431 2.17 -12.20 -8.53
N PHE A 432 3.36 -12.44 -9.09
CA PHE A 432 3.69 -12.17 -10.49
C PHE A 432 3.32 -13.32 -11.44
N GLU A 433 2.59 -14.34 -10.98
CA GLU A 433 1.91 -15.29 -11.89
C GLU A 433 0.63 -14.67 -12.49
N TYR A 434 0.19 -13.53 -11.96
CA TYR A 434 -0.97 -12.81 -12.45
C TYR A 434 -0.69 -12.17 -13.82
N VAL A 435 -1.40 -12.61 -14.85
CA VAL A 435 -1.33 -12.03 -16.20
C VAL A 435 -2.28 -10.84 -16.33
N PHE A 436 -1.79 -9.72 -16.84
CA PHE A 436 -2.57 -8.50 -16.94
C PHE A 436 -3.63 -8.57 -18.05
N PRO A 437 -4.89 -8.18 -17.78
CA PRO A 437 -5.95 -8.16 -18.79
C PRO A 437 -5.62 -7.18 -19.92
N LYS A 438 -5.77 -7.62 -21.18
CA LYS A 438 -5.37 -6.84 -22.36
C LYS A 438 -6.19 -5.55 -22.51
N ASP A 439 -7.48 -5.61 -22.20
CA ASP A 439 -8.38 -4.46 -22.20
C ASP A 439 -7.96 -3.39 -21.19
N VAL A 440 -7.56 -3.79 -19.99
CA VAL A 440 -7.02 -2.88 -18.96
C VAL A 440 -5.67 -2.30 -19.40
N VAL A 441 -4.78 -3.13 -19.96
CA VAL A 441 -3.48 -2.66 -20.48
C VAL A 441 -3.66 -1.64 -21.60
N ASN A 442 -4.63 -1.83 -22.50
CA ASN A 442 -4.92 -0.87 -23.55
C ASN A 442 -5.42 0.46 -22.96
N LEU A 443 -6.36 0.41 -22.01
CA LEU A 443 -6.83 1.60 -21.29
C LEU A 443 -5.68 2.37 -20.61
N LEU A 444 -4.69 1.66 -20.05
CA LEU A 444 -3.53 2.30 -19.45
C LEU A 444 -2.61 2.93 -20.50
N LYS A 445 -2.37 2.25 -21.64
CA LYS A 445 -1.57 2.78 -22.75
C LYS A 445 -2.18 4.05 -23.37
N ASP A 446 -3.50 4.14 -23.42
CA ASP A 446 -4.21 5.33 -23.89
C ASP A 446 -4.00 6.56 -22.97
N HIS A 447 -3.48 6.33 -21.74
CA HIS A 447 -3.09 7.33 -20.75
C HIS A 447 -1.57 7.42 -20.58
N ASP A 448 -0.81 7.19 -21.65
CA ASP A 448 0.66 7.28 -21.71
C ASP A 448 1.42 6.34 -20.75
N GLU A 449 0.75 5.28 -20.24
CA GLU A 449 1.41 4.28 -19.41
C GLU A 449 2.21 3.28 -20.23
N ASN A 450 3.51 3.21 -19.97
CA ASN A 450 4.41 2.25 -20.61
C ASN A 450 4.32 0.86 -19.95
N ILE A 451 3.21 0.15 -20.17
CA ILE A 451 2.87 -1.14 -19.57
C ILE A 451 2.54 -2.15 -20.65
N ASP A 452 2.84 -3.45 -20.45
CA ASP A 452 2.36 -4.50 -21.35
C ASP A 452 1.88 -5.75 -20.61
N SER A 453 1.07 -6.56 -21.28
CA SER A 453 0.66 -7.87 -20.76
C SER A 453 1.76 -8.89 -21.00
N LEU A 454 2.41 -9.32 -19.92
CA LEU A 454 3.54 -10.24 -19.94
C LEU A 454 3.12 -11.63 -19.45
N ASN A 455 3.45 -12.65 -20.23
CA ASN A 455 3.45 -14.03 -19.74
C ASN A 455 4.75 -14.28 -18.94
N ASN A 456 4.69 -15.07 -17.87
CA ASN A 456 5.86 -15.52 -17.10
C ASN A 456 6.67 -14.42 -16.39
N MET A 457 6.02 -13.38 -15.83
CA MET A 457 6.72 -12.33 -15.08
C MET A 457 7.52 -12.88 -13.88
N LYS A 458 6.99 -13.90 -13.21
CA LYS A 458 7.68 -14.60 -12.12
C LYS A 458 9.05 -15.12 -12.55
N GLU A 459 9.10 -15.80 -13.69
CA GLU A 459 10.30 -16.40 -14.26
C GLU A 459 11.31 -15.32 -14.67
N SER A 460 10.85 -14.17 -15.18
CA SER A 460 11.72 -13.01 -15.46
C SER A 460 12.40 -12.47 -14.22
N ILE A 461 11.67 -12.31 -13.11
CA ILE A 461 12.27 -11.85 -11.83
C ILE A 461 13.34 -12.85 -11.36
N GLN A 462 13.02 -14.15 -11.39
CA GLN A 462 13.95 -15.19 -10.95
C GLN A 462 15.22 -15.20 -11.80
N TYR A 463 15.06 -15.19 -13.13
CA TYR A 463 16.18 -15.16 -14.05
C TYR A 463 17.03 -13.89 -13.89
N LYS A 464 16.41 -12.74 -13.66
CA LYS A 464 17.12 -11.50 -13.35
C LYS A 464 17.94 -11.62 -12.06
N SER A 465 17.40 -12.23 -11.01
CA SER A 465 18.14 -12.46 -9.77
C SER A 465 19.34 -13.39 -9.97
N GLU A 466 19.21 -14.41 -10.82
CA GLU A 466 20.32 -15.29 -11.19
C GLU A 466 21.43 -14.52 -11.93
N LEU A 467 21.05 -13.65 -12.87
CA LEU A 467 22.01 -12.78 -13.57
C LEU A 467 22.72 -11.82 -12.62
N GLU A 468 22.01 -11.20 -11.67
CA GLU A 468 22.62 -10.33 -10.67
C GLU A 468 23.69 -11.06 -9.85
N ASN A 469 23.42 -12.29 -9.42
CA ASN A 469 24.37 -13.09 -8.65
C ASN A 469 25.63 -13.42 -9.46
N LYS A 470 25.46 -13.81 -10.74
CA LYS A 470 26.59 -14.07 -11.65
C LYS A 470 27.44 -12.81 -11.86
N ILE A 471 26.80 -11.66 -12.10
CA ILE A 471 27.49 -10.38 -12.35
C ILE A 471 28.22 -9.88 -11.12
N LYS A 472 27.62 -10.01 -9.93
CA LYS A 472 28.25 -9.66 -8.65
C LYS A 472 29.53 -10.45 -8.42
N ASN A 473 29.51 -11.76 -8.67
CA ASN A 473 30.69 -12.62 -8.53
C ASN A 473 31.83 -12.23 -9.49
N LEU A 474 31.50 -11.53 -10.59
CA LEU A 474 32.47 -11.06 -11.59
C LEU A 474 32.87 -9.58 -11.42
N HIS A 475 32.30 -8.88 -10.43
CA HIS A 475 32.53 -7.44 -10.20
C HIS A 475 32.34 -6.54 -11.43
N LEU A 476 31.45 -6.93 -12.36
CA LEU A 476 31.20 -6.16 -13.57
C LEU A 476 30.21 -5.02 -13.32
N LYS A 477 30.54 -3.81 -13.78
CA LYS A 477 29.56 -2.72 -13.90
C LYS A 477 28.61 -3.03 -15.06
N SER A 478 27.32 -2.99 -14.79
CA SER A 478 26.28 -3.31 -15.77
C SER A 478 25.06 -2.42 -15.61
N ASN A 479 24.44 -2.10 -16.75
CA ASN A 479 23.18 -1.36 -16.80
C ASN A 479 22.04 -2.29 -16.33
N GLN A 480 21.41 -1.97 -15.19
CA GLN A 480 20.43 -2.84 -14.56
C GLN A 480 19.11 -2.87 -15.33
N GLU A 481 18.72 -1.72 -15.86
CA GLU A 481 17.56 -1.56 -16.72
C GLU A 481 17.71 -2.44 -17.98
N ALA A 482 18.91 -2.47 -18.57
CA ALA A 482 19.22 -3.34 -19.71
C ALA A 482 19.17 -4.84 -19.34
N ILE A 483 19.68 -5.22 -18.15
CA ILE A 483 19.57 -6.60 -17.64
C ILE A 483 18.11 -6.99 -17.45
N GLY A 484 17.29 -6.09 -16.90
CA GLY A 484 15.84 -6.28 -16.79
C GLY A 484 15.18 -6.54 -18.15
N ALA A 485 15.56 -5.79 -19.18
CA ALA A 485 15.02 -5.95 -20.53
C ALA A 485 15.41 -7.30 -21.15
N ILE A 486 16.64 -7.77 -20.89
CA ILE A 486 17.12 -9.09 -21.31
C ILE A 486 16.34 -10.19 -20.59
N ALA A 487 16.04 -10.01 -19.29
CA ALA A 487 15.26 -10.97 -18.52
C ALA A 487 13.81 -11.08 -19.00
N ILE A 488 13.20 -9.97 -19.40
CA ILE A 488 11.89 -9.98 -20.09
C ILE A 488 12.03 -10.70 -21.42
N ASN A 489 12.98 -10.32 -22.29
CA ASN A 489 13.14 -10.93 -23.62
C ASN A 489 13.39 -12.44 -23.60
N ASN A 490 14.08 -12.97 -22.59
CA ASN A 490 14.39 -14.41 -22.51
C ASN A 490 13.24 -15.26 -21.92
N LYS A 491 12.34 -14.67 -21.13
CA LYS A 491 11.32 -15.41 -20.37
C LYS A 491 9.88 -15.05 -20.73
N CYS A 492 9.65 -13.81 -21.14
CA CYS A 492 8.41 -13.34 -21.75
C CYS A 492 8.64 -13.33 -23.27
N ASP A 493 7.72 -13.87 -24.06
CA ASP A 493 7.83 -13.98 -25.54
C ASP A 493 7.77 -12.60 -26.25
N LEU A 494 8.73 -11.72 -25.96
CA LEU A 494 8.81 -10.34 -26.43
C LEU A 494 10.17 -10.07 -27.04
N SER A 495 10.17 -9.30 -28.13
CA SER A 495 11.41 -8.84 -28.76
C SER A 495 12.23 -7.97 -27.81
N LEU A 496 13.57 -8.04 -27.92
CA LEU A 496 14.48 -7.25 -27.09
C LEU A 496 14.23 -5.74 -27.22
N ASN A 497 13.90 -5.27 -28.42
CA ASN A 497 13.60 -3.86 -28.67
C ASN A 497 12.38 -3.40 -27.86
N LYS A 498 11.31 -4.21 -27.87
CA LYS A 498 10.09 -3.90 -27.12
C LYS A 498 10.32 -3.99 -25.61
N SER A 499 11.08 -4.99 -25.15
CA SER A 499 11.47 -5.09 -23.73
C SER A 499 12.34 -3.92 -23.26
N ALA A 500 13.24 -3.42 -24.11
CA ALA A 500 14.07 -2.25 -23.82
C ALA A 500 13.22 -0.97 -23.74
N GLN A 501 12.28 -0.79 -24.69
CA GLN A 501 11.33 0.32 -24.67
C GLN A 501 10.48 0.33 -23.40
N LEU A 502 9.99 -0.83 -22.93
CA LEU A 502 9.20 -0.93 -21.68
C LEU A 502 9.96 -0.47 -20.44
N LEU A 503 11.29 -0.55 -20.44
CA LEU A 503 12.14 -0.13 -19.34
C LEU A 503 12.87 1.20 -19.61
N HIS A 504 12.51 1.91 -20.68
CA HIS A 504 13.13 3.16 -21.12
C HIS A 504 14.65 3.05 -21.35
N VAL A 505 15.07 1.94 -21.97
CA VAL A 505 16.47 1.68 -22.36
C VAL A 505 16.60 1.77 -23.88
N ASP A 506 17.69 2.36 -24.38
CA ASP A 506 18.00 2.33 -25.81
C ASP A 506 18.19 0.86 -26.26
N PRO A 507 17.44 0.37 -27.28
CA PRO A 507 17.63 -0.97 -27.83
C PRO A 507 19.08 -1.31 -28.18
N LYS A 508 19.89 -0.32 -28.63
CA LYS A 508 21.32 -0.55 -28.93
C LYS A 508 22.13 -0.90 -27.69
N GLU A 509 21.84 -0.27 -26.55
CA GLU A 509 22.48 -0.59 -25.28
C GLU A 509 22.08 -1.98 -24.79
N ALA A 510 20.79 -2.32 -24.89
CA ALA A 510 20.29 -3.64 -24.53
C ALA A 510 20.94 -4.76 -25.36
N VAL A 511 21.18 -4.54 -26.66
CA VAL A 511 21.91 -5.49 -27.52
C VAL A 511 23.36 -5.65 -27.09
N LYS A 512 24.06 -4.54 -26.79
CA LYS A 512 25.45 -4.59 -26.31
C LYS A 512 25.56 -5.40 -25.01
N GLU A 513 24.67 -5.15 -24.06
CA GLU A 513 24.68 -5.89 -22.79
C GLU A 513 24.27 -7.35 -22.96
N LYS A 514 23.30 -7.66 -23.83
CA LYS A 514 22.95 -9.05 -24.14
C LYS A 514 24.15 -9.82 -24.68
N ASN A 515 24.95 -9.19 -25.54
CA ASN A 515 26.17 -9.79 -26.06
C ASN A 515 27.25 -9.98 -24.98
N ALA A 516 27.35 -9.06 -24.02
CA ALA A 516 28.24 -9.20 -22.87
C ALA A 516 27.83 -10.36 -21.96
N ILE A 517 26.54 -10.46 -21.61
CA ILE A 517 25.98 -11.54 -20.79
C ILE A 517 26.10 -12.89 -21.50
N ASN A 518 25.84 -12.96 -22.80
CA ASN A 518 25.99 -14.20 -23.56
C ASN A 518 27.44 -14.73 -23.54
N LYS A 519 28.44 -13.84 -23.55
CA LYS A 519 29.85 -14.24 -23.40
C LYS A 519 30.15 -14.82 -22.00
N ILE A 520 29.41 -14.38 -20.98
CA ILE A 520 29.51 -14.88 -19.60
C ILE A 520 28.78 -16.23 -19.44
N GLU A 521 27.56 -16.35 -19.97
CA GLU A 521 26.77 -17.58 -19.85
C GLU A 521 27.27 -18.71 -20.75
N LYS A 522 27.79 -18.38 -21.94
CA LYS A 522 28.34 -19.33 -22.91
C LYS A 522 29.74 -18.88 -23.36
N PRO A 523 30.76 -19.02 -22.51
CA PRO A 523 32.13 -18.66 -22.86
C PRO A 523 32.63 -19.49 -24.05
N THR A 524 32.95 -18.82 -25.16
CA THR A 524 33.42 -19.46 -26.40
C THR A 524 34.90 -19.85 -26.34
N THR A 525 35.70 -19.19 -25.48
CA THR A 525 37.15 -19.43 -25.39
C THR A 525 37.51 -20.37 -24.23
N LYS A 526 38.50 -21.25 -24.44
CA LYS A 526 39.01 -22.19 -23.41
C LYS A 526 39.55 -21.46 -22.16
N LYS A 527 40.11 -20.26 -22.32
CA LYS A 527 40.59 -19.42 -21.19
C LYS A 527 39.44 -18.88 -20.34
N ALA A 528 38.36 -18.39 -20.98
CA ALA A 528 37.18 -17.91 -20.25
C ALA A 528 36.44 -19.03 -19.51
N LYS A 529 36.38 -20.25 -20.08
CA LYS A 529 35.86 -21.44 -19.39
C LYS A 529 36.64 -21.76 -18.11
N LYS A 530 37.96 -21.85 -18.19
CA LYS A 530 38.81 -22.09 -17.01
C LYS A 530 38.71 -20.98 -15.96
N PHE A 531 38.58 -19.73 -16.38
CA PHE A 531 38.42 -18.58 -15.48
C PHE A 531 37.07 -18.63 -14.73
N LEU A 532 35.98 -18.96 -15.42
CA LEU A 532 34.66 -19.11 -14.80
C LEU A 532 34.58 -20.36 -13.89
N GLU A 533 35.27 -21.45 -14.23
CA GLU A 533 35.41 -22.63 -13.36
C GLU A 533 36.19 -22.34 -12.07
N LEU A 534 37.15 -21.40 -12.10
CA LEU A 534 37.90 -20.95 -10.93
C LEU A 534 37.11 -20.02 -10.00
N ILE A 535 36.18 -19.23 -10.55
CA ILE A 535 35.34 -18.28 -9.78
C ILE A 535 34.09 -18.93 -9.20
N ASN A 536 33.58 -20.00 -9.83
CA ASN A 536 32.41 -20.75 -9.35
C ASN A 536 32.76 -21.87 -8.34
N LYS A 537 34.04 -22.05 -8.00
CA LYS A 537 34.51 -22.86 -6.86
C LYS A 537 34.56 -21.98 -5.62
#